data_AF-A0A4Y2FV57-F1
#
_entry.id   AF-A0A4Y2FV57-F1
#
_cell.length_a   1.000
_cell.length_b   1.000
_cell.length_c   1.000
_cell.angle_alpha   90.00
_cell.angle_beta   90.00
_cell.angle_gamma   90.00
#
_symmetry.space_group_name_H-M   'P 1'
#
loop_
_entity.id
_entity.type
_entity.pdbx_description
1 polymer ?
#
loop_
_entity_poly.entity_id
_entity_poly.type
_entity_poly.pdbx_seq_one_letter_code
_entity_poly.pdbx_strand_id
1 'polypeptide(L)'
;MRELAVRRFLDARDKKTKNSGGLRFFRLPKLNFERADYIDLIDWQNCLVTEPPITLHIKDKDLKEMCKEEQFPAPTFEEFLCHAQSVERYVKQIYEAAMKFCSDTARDGYIRAKFQARKELPTFDNKGH
;
A
#
# COMPACT_ATOMS: atom_id res chain seq x y z
N MET A 1 18.52 1.36 -13.57
CA MET A 1 17.29 1.12 -12.78
C MET A 1 17.01 2.21 -11.74
N ARG A 2 17.98 2.62 -10.90
CA ARG A 2 17.78 3.63 -9.83
C ARG A 2 17.40 5.02 -10.36
N GLU A 3 18.13 5.51 -11.37
CA GLU A 3 17.85 6.80 -12.01
C GLU A 3 16.43 6.88 -12.60
N LEU A 4 16.00 5.80 -13.27
CA LEU A 4 14.65 5.68 -13.81
C LEU A 4 13.59 5.75 -12.69
N ALA A 5 13.84 5.11 -11.54
CA ALA A 5 12.94 5.16 -10.39
C ALA A 5 12.85 6.57 -9.80
N VAL A 6 13.98 7.24 -9.59
CA VAL A 6 14.04 8.60 -9.05
C VAL A 6 13.33 9.60 -9.98
N ARG A 7 13.56 9.51 -11.28
CA ARG A 7 12.83 10.31 -12.28
C ARG A 7 11.32 10.10 -12.18
N ARG A 8 10.87 8.84 -12.08
CA ARG A 8 9.45 8.51 -11.94
C ARG A 8 8.85 9.03 -10.62
N PHE A 9 9.61 9.02 -9.52
CA PHE A 9 9.14 9.55 -8.24
C PHE A 9 8.96 11.07 -8.29
N LEU A 10 9.91 11.79 -8.89
CA LEU A 10 9.82 13.24 -9.10
C LEU A 10 8.63 13.59 -10.00
N ASP A 11 8.49 12.90 -11.14
CA ASP A 11 7.34 13.09 -12.03
C ASP A 11 6.00 12.83 -11.31
N ALA A 12 5.95 11.86 -10.40
CA ALA A 12 4.76 11.55 -9.62
C ALA A 12 4.46 12.58 -8.51
N ARG A 13 5.49 13.27 -7.98
CA ARG A 13 5.34 14.40 -7.06
C ARG A 13 4.78 15.62 -7.76
N ASP A 14 5.26 15.91 -8.97
CA ASP A 14 4.78 17.04 -9.77
C ASP A 14 3.33 16.84 -10.22
N LYS A 15 2.96 15.59 -10.54
CA LYS A 15 1.59 15.19 -10.89
C LYS A 15 0.65 15.13 -9.69
N LYS A 16 1.10 15.40 -8.47
CA LYS A 16 0.28 15.36 -7.26
C LYS A 16 -0.83 16.41 -7.36
N THR A 17 -2.01 15.94 -7.73
CA THR A 17 -3.20 16.77 -7.86
C THR A 17 -3.49 17.42 -6.51
N LYS A 18 -3.59 18.75 -6.47
CA LYS A 18 -3.95 19.55 -5.27
C LYS A 18 -5.27 19.13 -4.60
N ASN A 19 -6.04 18.24 -5.22
CA ASN A 19 -7.43 17.93 -4.87
C ASN A 19 -7.65 16.55 -4.21
N SER A 20 -6.62 15.76 -3.91
CA SER A 20 -6.81 14.39 -3.38
C SER A 20 -6.91 14.27 -1.86
N GLY A 21 -6.79 15.37 -1.11
CA GLY A 21 -6.84 15.33 0.37
C GLY A 21 -5.80 14.39 1.01
N GLY A 22 -4.74 14.01 0.27
CA GLY A 22 -3.75 13.03 0.69
C GLY A 22 -4.14 11.57 0.50
N LEU A 23 -5.34 11.27 -0.01
CA LEU A 23 -5.80 9.88 -0.18
C LEU A 23 -5.27 9.28 -1.48
N ARG A 24 -4.52 8.17 -1.37
CA ARG A 24 -4.01 7.40 -2.51
C ARG A 24 -5.00 6.30 -2.86
N PHE A 25 -5.60 6.37 -4.05
CA PHE A 25 -6.41 5.28 -4.57
C PHE A 25 -5.50 4.27 -5.29
N PHE A 26 -5.51 3.02 -4.83
CA PHE A 26 -4.88 1.94 -5.56
C PHE A 26 -5.74 1.58 -6.78
N ARG A 27 -5.29 1.96 -7.97
CA ARG A 27 -5.89 1.54 -9.24
C ARG A 27 -4.99 0.51 -9.88
N LEU A 28 -5.56 -0.63 -10.26
CA LEU A 28 -4.84 -1.65 -11.00
C LEU A 28 -4.50 -1.10 -12.39
N PRO A 29 -3.22 -1.12 -12.81
CA PRO A 29 -2.86 -0.76 -14.18
C PRO A 29 -3.45 -1.78 -15.15
N LYS A 30 -3.88 -1.30 -16.33
CA LYS A 30 -4.29 -2.19 -17.41
C LYS A 30 -3.04 -2.92 -17.94
N LEU A 31 -3.07 -4.25 -17.90
CA LEU A 31 -2.01 -5.07 -18.45
C LEU A 31 -2.17 -5.21 -19.97
N ASN A 32 -1.06 -5.11 -20.69
CA ASN A 32 -0.99 -5.32 -22.13
C ASN A 32 -0.32 -6.66 -22.44
N PHE A 33 -1.13 -7.72 -22.59
CA PHE A 33 -0.65 -9.08 -22.86
C PHE A 33 -0.09 -9.28 -24.28
N GLU A 34 -0.18 -8.28 -25.16
CA GLU A 34 0.40 -8.34 -26.52
C GLU A 34 1.91 -8.05 -26.51
N ARG A 35 2.46 -7.59 -25.38
CA ARG A 35 3.88 -7.25 -25.26
C ARG A 35 4.72 -8.47 -24.91
N ALA A 36 5.84 -8.64 -25.62
CA ALA A 36 6.80 -9.71 -25.36
C ALA A 36 7.66 -9.44 -24.12
N ASP A 37 8.00 -8.17 -23.86
CA ASP A 37 8.82 -7.76 -22.72
C ASP A 37 7.97 -7.38 -21.51
N TYR A 38 8.37 -7.90 -20.34
CA TYR A 38 7.68 -7.63 -19.07
C TYR A 38 7.66 -6.14 -18.69
N ILE A 39 8.68 -5.38 -19.12
CA ILE A 39 8.79 -3.94 -18.84
C ILE A 39 7.63 -3.16 -19.47
N ASP A 40 7.13 -3.64 -20.61
CA ASP A 40 6.07 -2.99 -21.39
C ASP A 40 4.67 -3.54 -21.07
N LEU A 41 4.58 -4.53 -20.19
CA LEU A 41 3.30 -5.13 -19.77
C LEU A 41 2.37 -4.08 -19.14
N ILE A 42 2.94 -3.06 -18.49
CA ILE A 42 2.21 -1.91 -17.97
C ILE A 42 2.63 -0.68 -18.76
N ASP A 43 1.65 0.01 -19.34
CA ASP A 43 1.87 1.33 -19.92
C ASP A 43 2.03 2.37 -18.79
N TRP A 44 3.27 2.58 -18.37
CA TRP A 44 3.62 3.55 -17.33
C TRP A 44 3.36 5.00 -17.73
N GLN A 45 3.18 5.32 -19.01
CA GLN A 45 2.87 6.67 -19.47
C GLN A 45 1.38 6.98 -19.28
N ASN A 46 0.52 6.00 -19.57
CA ASN A 46 -0.94 6.11 -19.45
C ASN A 46 -1.48 5.62 -18.09
N CYS A 47 -0.61 5.09 -17.22
CA CYS A 47 -0.97 4.71 -15.85
C CYS A 47 -0.84 5.90 -14.88
N LEU A 48 -1.80 6.04 -13.97
CA LEU A 48 -1.67 6.96 -12.84
C LEU A 48 -0.58 6.45 -11.89
N VAL A 49 0.59 7.08 -11.93
CA VAL A 49 1.68 6.83 -10.99
C VAL A 49 1.62 7.90 -9.91
N THR A 50 1.45 7.46 -8.67
CA THR A 50 1.48 8.33 -7.50
C THR A 50 2.77 8.10 -6.72
N GLU A 51 3.23 9.14 -6.04
CA GLU A 51 4.38 9.07 -5.14
C GLU A 51 4.26 7.90 -4.14
N PRO A 52 5.32 7.08 -3.96
CA PRO A 52 5.35 6.06 -2.91
C PRO A 52 5.27 6.69 -1.50
N PRO A 53 4.48 6.12 -0.56
CA PRO A 53 4.42 6.59 0.82
C PRO A 53 5.80 6.62 1.50
N ILE A 54 6.65 5.64 1.17
CA ILE A 54 7.99 5.51 1.75
C ILE A 54 8.92 6.65 1.37
N THR A 55 8.71 7.29 0.21
CA THR A 55 9.54 8.43 -0.21
C THR A 55 8.94 9.76 0.21
N LEU A 56 7.68 9.81 0.64
CA LEU A 56 6.91 11.03 0.90
C LEU A 56 7.63 12.05 1.80
N HIS A 57 8.39 11.58 2.78
CA HIS A 57 9.10 12.40 3.77
C HIS A 57 10.49 12.85 3.30
N ILE A 58 11.02 12.27 2.21
CA ILE A 58 12.36 12.55 1.67
C ILE A 58 12.26 13.74 0.71
N LYS A 59 13.18 14.71 0.76
CA LYS A 59 13.13 15.86 -0.17
C LYS A 59 13.63 15.48 -1.57
N ASP A 60 13.23 16.24 -2.59
CA ASP A 60 13.64 15.99 -3.98
C ASP A 60 15.17 16.05 -4.17
N LYS A 61 15.84 16.93 -3.43
CA LYS A 61 17.31 17.06 -3.47
C LYS A 61 17.97 15.79 -2.94
N ASP A 62 17.54 15.35 -1.77
CA ASP A 62 18.04 14.15 -1.09
C ASP A 62 17.79 12.90 -1.96
N LEU A 63 16.61 12.79 -2.59
CA LEU A 63 16.29 11.71 -3.56
C LEU A 63 17.25 11.67 -4.76
N LYS A 64 17.65 12.84 -5.29
CA LYS A 64 18.62 12.94 -6.39
C LYS A 64 20.04 12.62 -5.93
N GLU A 65 20.39 12.96 -4.69
CA GLU A 65 21.70 12.68 -4.09
C GLU A 65 21.86 11.19 -3.77
N MET A 66 20.84 10.56 -3.16
CA MET A 66 20.76 9.11 -2.93
C MET A 66 20.91 8.29 -4.23
N CYS A 67 20.44 8.84 -5.35
CA CYS A 67 20.64 8.23 -6.66
C CYS A 67 22.11 8.19 -7.11
N LYS A 68 22.89 9.21 -6.73
CA LYS A 68 24.29 9.40 -7.14
C LYS A 68 25.27 8.71 -6.20
N GLU A 69 25.01 8.78 -4.89
CA GLU A 69 25.93 8.28 -3.85
C GLU A 69 25.77 6.79 -3.57
N GLU A 70 24.80 6.12 -4.23
CA GLU A 70 24.37 4.74 -4.02
C GLU A 70 23.93 4.40 -2.58
N GLN A 71 24.01 5.36 -1.67
CA GLN A 71 23.66 5.25 -0.27
C GLN A 71 22.22 5.72 -0.07
N PHE A 72 21.35 4.75 0.22
CA PHE A 72 20.01 5.03 0.70
C PHE A 72 20.05 4.87 2.21
N PRO A 73 19.68 5.89 3.02
CA PRO A 73 19.41 5.64 4.43
C PRO A 73 18.45 4.45 4.50
N ALA A 74 18.76 3.49 5.38
CA ALA A 74 17.88 2.36 5.60
C ALA A 74 16.48 2.93 5.86
N PRO A 75 15.47 2.55 5.06
CA PRO A 75 14.14 3.07 5.29
C PRO A 75 13.77 2.72 6.73
N THR A 76 13.38 3.70 7.51
CA THR A 76 12.78 3.45 8.82
C THR A 76 11.42 2.83 8.54
N PHE A 77 11.37 1.50 8.46
CA PHE A 77 10.13 0.78 8.52
C PHE A 77 9.61 0.92 9.95
N GLU A 78 8.36 1.35 10.11
CA GLU A 78 7.68 1.06 11.36
C GLU A 78 7.79 -0.44 11.60
N GLU A 79 8.21 -0.83 12.82
CA GLU A 79 8.20 -2.23 13.22
C GLU A 79 6.74 -2.70 13.25
N PHE A 80 6.28 -3.25 12.13
CA PHE A 80 5.01 -3.92 12.08
C PHE A 80 5.17 -5.23 12.85
N LEU A 81 4.40 -5.39 13.93
CA LEU A 81 4.28 -6.64 14.67
C LEU A 81 3.57 -7.69 13.80
N CYS A 82 4.25 -8.17 12.76
CA CYS A 82 3.75 -9.14 11.80
C CYS A 82 3.39 -10.49 12.44
N HIS A 83 3.92 -10.78 13.62
CA HIS A 83 3.63 -11.98 14.41
C HIS A 83 2.74 -11.72 15.63
N ALA A 84 2.07 -10.57 15.71
CA ALA A 84 1.07 -10.36 16.75
C ALA A 84 -0.17 -11.23 16.48
N GLN A 85 -0.71 -11.83 17.54
CA GLN A 85 -1.96 -12.60 17.46
C GLN A 85 -3.13 -11.78 16.88
N SER A 86 -3.11 -10.46 17.05
CA SER A 86 -4.07 -9.53 16.44
C SER A 86 -4.00 -9.54 14.91
N VAL A 87 -2.78 -9.58 14.33
CA VAL A 87 -2.55 -9.63 12.89
C VAL A 87 -3.04 -10.96 12.31
N GLU A 88 -2.70 -12.08 12.95
CA GLU A 88 -3.18 -13.42 12.53
C GLU A 88 -4.71 -13.49 12.52
N ARG A 89 -5.35 -12.97 13.58
CA ARG A 89 -6.81 -12.90 13.67
C ARG A 89 -7.39 -12.02 12.56
N TYR A 90 -6.75 -10.90 12.22
CA TYR A 90 -7.20 -10.00 11.16
C TYR A 90 -7.12 -10.66 9.78
N VAL A 91 -5.99 -11.29 9.46
CA VAL A 91 -5.79 -12.03 8.20
C VAL A 91 -6.85 -13.12 8.03
N LYS A 92 -7.14 -13.87 9.09
CA LYS A 92 -8.21 -14.88 9.08
C LYS A 92 -9.58 -14.27 8.74
N GLN A 93 -9.91 -13.09 9.27
CA GLN A 93 -11.17 -12.42 8.97
C GLN A 93 -11.28 -11.98 7.51
N ILE A 94 -10.21 -11.43 6.95
CA ILE A 94 -10.18 -11.06 5.53
C ILE A 94 -10.39 -12.29 4.66
N TYR A 95 -9.71 -13.40 4.99
CA TYR A 95 -9.84 -14.64 4.24
C TYR A 95 -11.27 -15.21 4.32
N GLU A 96 -11.87 -15.26 5.51
CA GLU A 96 -13.27 -15.66 5.68
C GLU A 96 -14.22 -14.81 4.83
N ALA A 97 -14.02 -13.49 4.78
CA ALA A 97 -14.82 -12.59 3.97
C ALA A 97 -14.63 -12.86 2.46
N ALA A 98 -13.39 -13.02 2.02
CA ALA A 98 -13.04 -13.28 0.62
C ALA A 98 -13.57 -14.62 0.11
N MET A 99 -13.58 -15.65 0.96
CA MET A 99 -14.17 -16.95 0.63
C MET A 99 -15.69 -16.91 0.52
N LYS A 100 -16.33 -16.03 1.31
CA LYS A 100 -17.79 -15.94 1.36
C LYS A 100 -18.40 -15.02 0.31
N PHE A 101 -17.68 -13.97 -0.08
CA PHE A 101 -18.20 -12.94 -0.98
C PHE A 101 -17.21 -12.61 -2.08
N CYS A 102 -17.70 -12.58 -3.32
CA CYS A 102 -16.91 -12.16 -4.47
C CYS A 102 -16.87 -10.62 -4.62
N SER A 103 -17.94 -9.91 -4.23
CA SER A 103 -17.99 -8.45 -4.36
C SER A 103 -17.21 -7.74 -3.27
N ASP A 104 -16.50 -6.67 -3.67
CA ASP A 104 -15.68 -5.89 -2.75
C ASP A 104 -16.51 -5.21 -1.66
N THR A 105 -17.67 -4.65 -2.05
CA THR A 105 -18.61 -3.99 -1.13
C THR A 105 -19.18 -4.93 -0.09
N ALA A 106 -19.53 -6.17 -0.47
CA ALA A 106 -20.06 -7.16 0.48
C ALA A 106 -18.98 -7.66 1.44
N ARG A 107 -17.75 -7.88 0.95
CA ARG A 107 -16.61 -8.23 1.82
C ARG A 107 -16.35 -7.14 2.85
N ASP A 108 -16.24 -5.89 2.41
CA ASP A 108 -15.98 -4.75 3.29
C ASP A 108 -17.10 -4.57 4.33
N GLY A 109 -18.36 -4.65 3.90
CA GLY A 109 -19.52 -4.60 4.81
C GLY A 109 -19.49 -5.70 5.87
N TYR A 110 -19.18 -6.94 5.49
CA TYR A 110 -19.07 -8.06 6.42
C TYR A 110 -17.93 -7.87 7.43
N ILE A 111 -16.76 -7.41 6.97
CA ILE A 111 -15.59 -7.14 7.81
C ILE A 111 -15.94 -6.05 8.83
N ARG A 112 -16.52 -4.92 8.40
CA ARG A 112 -16.92 -3.81 9.30
C ARG A 112 -17.97 -4.25 10.32
N ALA A 113 -19.00 -4.97 9.89
CA ALA A 113 -20.03 -5.47 10.80
C ALA A 113 -19.45 -6.39 11.88
N LYS A 114 -18.52 -7.28 11.51
CA LYS A 114 -17.86 -8.17 12.46
C LYS A 114 -16.94 -7.43 13.44
N PHE A 115 -16.27 -6.36 12.99
CA PHE A 115 -15.52 -5.49 13.90
C PHE A 115 -16.44 -4.74 14.86
N GLN A 116 -17.57 -4.25 14.39
CA GLN A 116 -18.53 -3.54 15.24
C GLN A 116 -19.10 -4.47 16.31
N ALA A 117 -19.55 -5.67 15.92
CA ALA A 117 -20.04 -6.67 16.87
C ALA A 117 -18.97 -7.05 17.92
N ARG A 118 -17.68 -7.08 17.55
CA ARG A 118 -16.58 -7.34 18.50
C ARG A 118 -16.35 -6.23 19.51
N LYS A 119 -16.62 -4.97 19.16
CA LYS A 119 -16.53 -3.84 20.10
C LYS A 119 -17.63 -3.88 21.16
N GLU A 120 -18.76 -4.48 20.82
CA GLU A 120 -19.90 -4.65 21.72
C GLU A 120 -19.73 -5.84 22.68
N LEU A 121 -18.76 -6.72 22.41
CA LEU A 121 -18.45 -7.84 23.30
C LEU A 121 -17.70 -7.36 24.54
N PRO A 122 -18.02 -7.89 25.74
CA PRO A 122 -17.26 -7.62 26.95
C PRO A 122 -15.80 -8.05 26.77
N THR A 123 -14.86 -7.21 27.20
CA THR A 123 -13.46 -7.60 27.35
C THR A 123 -13.33 -8.44 28.61
N PHE A 124 -12.95 -9.71 28.44
CA PHE A 124 -12.64 -10.59 29.55
C PHE A 124 -11.13 -10.51 29.84
N ASP A 125 -10.77 -10.44 31.11
CA ASP A 125 -9.36 -10.49 31.51
C ASP A 125 -8.75 -11.82 31.09
N ASN A 126 -7.60 -11.72 30.42
CA ASN A 126 -6.79 -12.88 30.05
C ASN A 126 -6.33 -13.54 31.35
N LYS A 127 -6.23 -14.88 31.37
CA LYS A 127 -5.78 -15.66 32.54
C LYS A 127 -4.57 -15.00 33.21
N GLY A 128 -4.73 -14.67 34.50
CA GLY A 128 -3.63 -14.24 35.35
C GLY A 128 -2.47 -15.22 35.27
N HIS A 129 -1.26 -14.67 35.18
CA HIS A 129 -0.01 -15.40 35.22
C HIS A 129 0.18 -16.11 36.56
#